data_AF-A0AAD9KHE6-F1
#
_entry.id   AF-A0AAD9KHE6-F1
#
_cell.length_a   1.000
_cell.length_b   1.000
_cell.length_c   1.000
_cell.angle_alpha   90.00
_cell.angle_beta   90.00
_cell.angle_gamma   90.00
#
_symmetry.space_group_name_H-M   'P 1'
#
loop_
_entity.id
_entity.type
_entity.pdbx_description
1 polymer ?
#
loop_
_entity_poly.entity_id
_entity_poly.type
_entity_poly.pdbx_seq_one_letter_code
_entity_poly.pdbx_strand_id
1 'polypeptide(L)'
;MHKLKSSQKDKVRQFVAFTQASEKTSIACLSAHEWKLDIAADNYFQFPERYNKDSSRQTVDRRRIDQLFNKYKDPHDEDKITAEGMMRFLSDLNLNPESLVVLVLAWKFHAATQCEFTREEWTAGMTELGSVTDCTVYC
;
A
#
# COMPACT_ATOMS: atom_id res chain seq x y z
N MET A 1 -7.93 -2.93 -28.36
CA MET A 1 -6.49 -2.86 -28.04
C MET A 1 -5.72 -3.30 -29.29
N HIS A 2 -5.01 -2.40 -29.96
CA HIS A 2 -4.25 -2.76 -31.17
C HIS A 2 -3.10 -3.70 -30.81
N LYS A 3 -2.89 -4.74 -31.62
CA LYS A 3 -1.84 -5.75 -31.41
C LYS A 3 -0.47 -5.11 -31.59
N LEU A 4 0.44 -5.29 -30.61
CA LEU A 4 1.81 -4.79 -30.68
C LEU A 4 2.58 -5.41 -31.85
N LYS A 5 3.37 -4.60 -32.55
CA LYS A 5 4.36 -5.04 -33.56
C LYS A 5 5.47 -5.87 -32.90
N SER A 6 6.16 -6.71 -33.67
CA SER A 6 7.25 -7.55 -33.13
C SER A 6 8.33 -6.70 -32.42
N SER A 7 8.78 -5.62 -33.05
CA SER A 7 9.78 -4.70 -32.49
C SER A 7 9.32 -4.01 -31.20
N GLN A 8 8.01 -3.79 -31.04
CA GLN A 8 7.44 -3.24 -29.82
C GLN A 8 7.49 -4.26 -28.69
N LYS A 9 7.18 -5.53 -28.97
CA LYS A 9 7.26 -6.62 -27.98
C LYS A 9 8.69 -6.84 -27.47
N ASP A 10 9.68 -6.76 -28.35
CA ASP A 10 11.09 -6.90 -27.97
C ASP A 10 11.52 -5.77 -27.02
N LYS A 11 11.08 -4.54 -27.29
CA LYS A 11 11.30 -3.40 -26.40
C LYS A 11 10.60 -3.54 -25.05
N VAL A 12 9.36 -4.05 -25.03
CA VAL A 12 8.67 -4.36 -23.76
C VAL A 12 9.47 -5.38 -22.96
N ARG A 13 9.94 -6.47 -23.57
CA ARG A 13 10.74 -7.49 -22.89
C ARG A 13 12.03 -6.93 -22.30
N GLN A 14 12.74 -6.09 -23.08
CA GLN A 14 13.94 -5.42 -22.59
C GLN A 14 13.61 -4.49 -21.42
N PHE A 15 12.57 -3.65 -21.57
CA PHE A 15 12.13 -2.73 -20.52
C PHE A 15 11.80 -3.44 -19.20
N VAL A 16 11.02 -4.53 -19.28
CA VAL A 16 10.70 -5.37 -18.12
C VAL A 16 11.98 -5.93 -17.49
N ALA A 17 12.95 -6.39 -18.30
CA ALA A 17 14.17 -7.00 -17.80
C ALA A 17 15.04 -6.04 -16.95
N PHE A 18 15.09 -4.74 -17.27
CA PHE A 18 15.92 -3.78 -16.50
C PHE A 18 15.14 -2.94 -15.49
N THR A 19 13.83 -2.69 -15.69
CA THR A 19 13.02 -1.91 -14.74
C THR A 19 12.27 -2.77 -13.73
N GLN A 20 12.08 -4.05 -14.01
CA GLN A 20 11.15 -4.93 -13.30
C GLN A 20 9.69 -4.43 -13.29
N ALA A 21 9.34 -3.44 -14.13
CA ALA A 21 7.99 -2.95 -14.25
C ALA A 21 7.06 -4.01 -14.86
N SER A 22 5.76 -3.92 -14.56
CA SER A 22 4.76 -4.79 -15.19
C SER A 22 4.72 -4.57 -16.72
N GLU A 23 4.24 -5.57 -17.46
CA GLU A 23 4.10 -5.46 -18.93
C GLU A 23 3.19 -4.28 -19.31
N LYS A 24 2.14 -4.05 -18.52
CA LYS A 24 1.21 -2.92 -18.70
C LYS A 24 1.91 -1.58 -18.51
N THR A 25 2.69 -1.42 -17.44
CA THR A 25 3.45 -0.21 -17.15
C THR A 25 4.55 0.02 -18.20
N SER A 26 5.21 -1.06 -18.63
CA SER A 26 6.20 -1.03 -19.71
C SER A 26 5.60 -0.56 -21.02
N ILE A 27 4.43 -1.09 -21.43
CA ILE A 27 3.71 -0.65 -22.63
C ILE A 27 3.31 0.81 -22.52
N ALA A 28 2.78 1.24 -21.37
CA ALA A 28 2.37 2.62 -21.16
C ALA A 28 3.56 3.58 -21.28
N CYS A 29 4.67 3.29 -20.60
CA CYS A 29 5.88 4.10 -20.61
C CYS A 29 6.50 4.18 -22.02
N LEU A 30 6.66 3.03 -22.69
CA LEU A 30 7.20 2.98 -24.06
C LEU A 30 6.29 3.70 -25.06
N SER A 31 4.96 3.53 -24.95
CA SER A 31 4.02 4.19 -25.86
C SER A 31 4.03 5.71 -25.73
N ALA A 32 4.24 6.24 -24.52
CA ALA A 32 4.34 7.67 -24.25
C ALA A 32 5.64 8.31 -24.80
N HIS A 33 6.69 7.51 -25.01
CA HIS A 33 8.00 7.97 -25.45
C HIS A 33 8.36 7.43 -26.84
N GLU A 34 7.36 7.28 -27.72
CA GLU A 34 7.54 6.85 -29.12
C GLU A 34 8.31 5.53 -29.27
N TRP A 35 8.24 4.66 -28.26
CA TRP A 35 8.99 3.40 -28.18
C TRP A 35 10.51 3.58 -28.21
N LYS A 36 11.05 4.71 -27.75
CA LYS A 36 12.49 4.92 -27.53
C LYS A 36 12.86 4.38 -26.15
N LEU A 37 13.58 3.26 -26.15
CA LEU A 37 13.79 2.42 -24.95
C LEU A 37 14.58 3.16 -23.87
N ASP A 38 15.66 3.81 -24.29
CA ASP A 38 16.55 4.69 -23.52
C ASP A 38 15.78 5.85 -22.87
N ILE A 39 15.02 6.60 -23.66
CA ILE A 39 14.25 7.75 -23.15
C ILE A 39 13.18 7.29 -22.17
N ALA A 40 12.47 6.21 -22.50
CA ALA A 40 11.44 5.65 -21.62
C ALA A 40 12.05 5.16 -20.29
N ALA A 41 13.22 4.52 -20.33
CA ALA A 41 13.92 4.02 -19.16
C ALA A 41 14.34 5.17 -18.25
N ASP A 42 15.01 6.19 -18.81
CA ASP A 42 15.43 7.37 -18.07
C ASP A 42 14.24 8.07 -17.43
N ASN A 43 13.14 8.25 -18.17
CA ASN A 43 11.94 8.88 -17.62
C ASN A 43 11.29 8.06 -16.50
N TYR A 44 11.28 6.73 -16.64
CA TYR A 44 10.77 5.83 -15.62
C TYR A 44 11.56 5.92 -14.31
N PHE A 45 12.90 5.96 -14.37
CA PHE A 45 13.74 6.08 -13.19
C PHE A 45 13.78 7.49 -12.60
N GLN A 46 13.67 8.54 -13.42
CA GLN A 46 13.64 9.93 -12.97
C GLN A 46 12.30 10.33 -12.35
N PHE A 47 11.19 9.76 -12.83
CA PHE A 47 9.85 10.10 -12.38
C PHE A 47 9.04 8.84 -12.00
N PRO A 48 9.49 8.07 -10.99
CA PRO A 48 8.83 6.82 -10.59
C PRO A 48 7.34 7.05 -10.31
N GLU A 49 6.95 8.15 -9.66
CA GLU A 49 5.55 8.48 -9.34
C GLU A 49 4.57 8.46 -10.55
N ARG A 50 5.05 8.70 -11.77
CA ARG A 50 4.21 8.73 -12.98
C ARG A 50 3.81 7.35 -13.48
N TYR A 51 4.70 6.37 -13.30
CA TYR A 51 4.58 5.02 -13.85
C TYR A 51 4.37 3.99 -12.77
N ASN A 52 4.70 4.34 -11.53
CA ASN A 52 4.54 3.50 -10.38
C ASN A 52 3.10 3.49 -9.86
N LYS A 53 2.14 3.35 -10.79
CA LYS A 53 0.73 3.07 -10.46
C LYS A 53 0.56 1.66 -9.89
N ASP A 54 1.59 0.81 -9.99
CA ASP A 54 1.61 -0.53 -9.43
C ASP A 54 2.31 -0.59 -8.04
N SER A 55 3.26 0.29 -7.67
CA SER A 55 3.75 0.37 -6.26
C SER A 55 3.04 1.42 -5.41
N SER A 56 2.52 2.52 -5.96
CA SER A 56 1.57 3.40 -5.24
C SER A 56 0.17 2.79 -5.10
N ARG A 57 -0.07 1.70 -5.84
CA ARG A 57 -1.13 0.73 -5.58
C ARG A 57 -0.47 -0.62 -5.33
N GLN A 58 0.31 -0.74 -4.26
CA GLN A 58 0.09 -1.95 -3.46
C GLN A 58 -1.41 -1.99 -3.28
N THR A 59 -2.08 -2.91 -3.97
CA THR A 59 -3.52 -3.04 -3.89
C THR A 59 -3.76 -3.37 -2.44
N VAL A 60 -4.11 -2.33 -1.67
CA VAL A 60 -4.41 -2.46 -0.26
C VAL A 60 -5.42 -3.57 -0.19
N ASP A 61 -5.01 -4.71 0.38
CA ASP A 61 -5.84 -5.89 0.41
C ASP A 61 -6.96 -5.62 1.41
N ARG A 62 -8.05 -5.04 0.90
CA ARG A 62 -9.22 -4.66 1.69
C ARG A 62 -9.74 -5.86 2.48
N ARG A 63 -9.68 -7.06 1.90
CA ARG A 63 -10.07 -8.29 2.58
C ARG A 63 -9.19 -8.56 3.79
N ARG A 64 -7.89 -8.28 3.69
CA ARG A 64 -6.95 -8.41 4.81
C ARG A 64 -7.20 -7.36 5.89
N ILE A 65 -7.48 -6.12 5.50
CA ILE A 65 -7.88 -5.05 6.45
C ILE A 65 -9.13 -5.46 7.22
N ASP A 66 -10.14 -5.96 6.52
CA ASP A 66 -11.39 -6.43 7.12
C ASP A 66 -11.15 -7.61 8.07
N GLN A 67 -10.30 -8.56 7.70
CA GLN A 67 -9.92 -9.69 8.57
C GLN A 67 -9.21 -9.22 9.83
N LEU A 68 -8.29 -8.26 9.72
CA LEU A 68 -7.61 -7.70 10.89
C LEU A 68 -8.58 -6.90 11.77
N PHE A 69 -9.49 -6.13 11.17
CA PHE A 69 -10.53 -5.46 11.95
C PHE A 69 -11.37 -6.47 12.73
N ASN A 70 -11.83 -7.53 12.08
CA ASN A 70 -12.63 -8.58 12.71
C ASN A 70 -11.88 -9.34 13.83
N LYS A 71 -10.54 -9.37 13.80
CA LYS A 71 -9.73 -9.93 14.87
C LYS A 71 -9.77 -9.09 16.14
N TYR A 72 -9.85 -7.76 16.01
CA TYR A 72 -9.76 -6.83 17.15
C TYR A 72 -11.09 -6.18 17.54
N LYS A 73 -12.12 -6.25 16.70
CA LYS A 73 -13.43 -5.63 16.97
C LYS A 73 -14.06 -6.12 18.26
N ASP A 74 -14.94 -5.30 18.82
CA ASP A 74 -15.75 -5.66 19.98
C ASP A 74 -16.73 -6.80 19.63
N PRO A 75 -16.88 -7.83 20.48
CA PRO A 75 -17.89 -8.87 20.26
C PRO A 75 -19.34 -8.37 20.29
N HIS A 76 -19.60 -7.25 20.96
CA HIS A 76 -20.93 -6.66 21.15
C HIS A 76 -21.18 -5.44 20.26
N ASP A 77 -20.15 -4.93 19.58
CA ASP A 77 -20.26 -3.81 18.65
C ASP A 77 -19.38 -4.06 17.41
N GLU A 78 -20.04 -4.32 16.29
CA GLU A 78 -19.34 -4.75 15.07
C GLU A 78 -18.61 -3.62 14.35
N ASP A 79 -18.80 -2.37 14.75
CA ASP A 79 -18.27 -1.20 14.05
C ASP A 79 -17.17 -0.47 14.81
N LYS A 80 -16.70 -1.05 15.93
CA LYS A 80 -15.57 -0.50 16.68
C LYS A 80 -14.62 -1.54 17.26
N ILE A 81 -13.38 -1.13 17.42
CA ILE A 81 -12.36 -1.74 18.26
C ILE A 81 -12.36 -0.93 19.56
N THR A 82 -12.75 -1.53 20.68
CA THR A 82 -12.73 -0.89 22.00
C THR A 82 -11.35 -1.00 22.66
N ALA A 83 -11.21 -0.51 23.89
CA ALA A 83 -9.96 -0.55 24.64
C ALA A 83 -9.38 -1.97 24.75
N GLU A 84 -10.22 -3.00 24.93
CA GLU A 84 -9.76 -4.38 24.96
C GLU A 84 -9.17 -4.84 23.62
N GLY A 85 -9.84 -4.49 22.52
CA GLY A 85 -9.37 -4.77 21.17
C GLY A 85 -8.07 -4.04 20.84
N MET A 86 -7.98 -2.77 21.24
CA MET A 86 -6.78 -1.94 21.10
C MET A 86 -5.58 -2.55 21.83
N MET A 87 -5.76 -2.99 23.08
CA MET A 87 -4.67 -3.61 23.85
C MET A 87 -4.15 -4.89 23.18
N ARG A 88 -5.04 -5.72 22.61
CA ARG A 88 -4.62 -6.90 21.83
C ARG A 88 -3.86 -6.51 20.57
N PHE A 89 -4.36 -5.50 19.85
CA PHE A 89 -3.71 -4.99 18.64
C PHE A 89 -2.30 -4.46 18.91
N LEU A 90 -2.13 -3.63 19.94
CA LEU A 90 -0.83 -3.07 20.32
C LEU A 90 0.12 -4.16 20.83
N SER A 91 -0.40 -5.16 21.56
CA SER A 91 0.38 -6.33 21.98
C SER A 91 0.94 -7.12 20.78
N ASP A 92 0.12 -7.36 19.76
CA ASP A 92 0.55 -8.08 18.54
C ASP A 92 1.57 -7.29 17.71
N LEU A 93 1.64 -5.97 17.90
CA LEU A 93 2.67 -5.09 17.33
C LEU A 93 3.87 -4.89 18.25
N ASN A 94 3.89 -5.50 19.45
CA ASN A 94 4.90 -5.27 20.48
C ASN A 94 5.07 -3.78 20.86
N LEU A 95 3.98 -3.02 20.85
CA LEU A 95 3.96 -1.60 21.22
C LEU A 95 3.51 -1.39 22.66
N ASN A 96 4.21 -0.51 23.38
CA ASN A 96 3.75 -0.02 24.67
C ASN A 96 2.57 0.96 24.45
N PRO A 97 1.38 0.73 25.04
CA PRO A 97 0.21 1.61 24.92
C PRO A 97 0.45 3.08 25.31
N GLU A 98 1.44 3.34 26.16
CA GLU A 98 1.78 4.70 26.63
C GLU A 98 2.88 5.36 25.78
N SER A 99 3.37 4.69 24.75
CA SER A 99 4.45 5.24 23.91
C SER A 99 3.95 6.33 22.95
N LEU A 100 4.83 7.28 22.62
CA LEU A 100 4.56 8.29 21.60
C LEU A 100 4.22 7.68 20.23
N VAL A 101 4.74 6.49 19.92
CA VAL A 101 4.43 5.76 18.68
C VAL A 101 2.94 5.44 18.60
N VAL A 102 2.30 5.08 19.71
CA VAL A 102 0.86 4.80 19.76
C VAL A 102 0.04 6.07 19.58
N LEU A 103 0.49 7.21 20.11
CA LEU A 103 -0.13 8.51 19.83
C LEU A 103 -0.04 8.87 18.33
N VAL A 104 1.13 8.67 17.71
CA VAL A 104 1.32 8.92 16.27
C VAL A 104 0.43 7.99 15.44
N LEU A 105 0.28 6.73 15.85
CA LEU A 105 -0.62 5.78 15.20
C LEU A 105 -2.09 6.25 15.27
N ALA A 106 -2.56 6.66 16.45
CA ALA A 106 -3.91 7.19 16.60
C ALA A 106 -4.14 8.45 15.76
N TRP A 107 -3.17 9.36 15.73
CA TRP A 107 -3.20 10.55 14.87
C TRP A 107 -3.27 10.19 13.38
N LYS A 108 -2.48 9.20 12.94
CA LYS A 108 -2.50 8.70 11.56
C LYS A 108 -3.81 8.03 11.17
N PHE A 109 -4.52 7.45 12.12
CA PHE A 109 -5.83 6.84 11.91
C PHE A 109 -6.97 7.87 12.00
N HIS A 110 -6.64 9.14 12.24
CA HIS A 110 -7.61 10.22 12.47
C HIS A 110 -8.61 9.88 13.59
N ALA A 111 -8.14 9.19 14.62
CA ALA A 111 -8.99 8.73 15.70
C ALA A 111 -9.62 9.90 16.45
N ALA A 112 -10.95 9.90 16.54
CA ALA A 112 -11.72 10.92 17.24
C ALA A 112 -11.70 10.73 18.76
N THR A 113 -11.68 9.48 19.21
CA THR A 113 -11.75 9.11 20.63
C THR A 113 -10.54 8.28 21.04
N GLN A 114 -10.03 8.50 22.25
CA GLN A 114 -8.94 7.71 22.80
C GLN A 114 -9.40 6.27 23.09
N CYS A 115 -8.47 5.32 22.94
CA CYS A 115 -8.68 3.90 23.29
C CYS A 115 -9.75 3.18 22.45
N GLU A 116 -10.19 3.76 21.34
CA GLU A 116 -11.06 3.08 20.39
C GLU A 116 -10.72 3.48 18.95
N PHE A 117 -11.06 2.61 18.00
CA PHE A 117 -11.12 2.94 16.59
C PHE A 117 -12.45 2.47 16.02
N THR A 118 -13.12 3.34 15.27
CA THR A 118 -14.23 2.93 14.41
C THR A 118 -13.73 2.13 13.22
N ARG A 119 -14.63 1.39 12.57
CA ARG A 119 -14.35 0.68 11.32
C ARG A 119 -13.83 1.61 10.23
N GLU A 120 -14.37 2.83 10.16
CA GLU A 120 -13.96 3.84 9.18
C GLU A 120 -12.52 4.30 9.43
N GLU A 121 -12.21 4.73 10.66
CA GLU A 121 -10.86 5.16 11.07
C GLU A 121 -9.83 4.05 10.83
N TRP A 122 -10.15 2.82 11.22
CA TRP A 122 -9.28 1.67 10.97
C TRP A 122 -9.02 1.43 9.49
N THR A 123 -10.08 1.41 8.68
CA THR A 123 -9.98 1.09 7.26
C THR A 123 -9.22 2.20 6.52
N ALA A 124 -9.51 3.46 6.83
CA ALA A 124 -8.81 4.61 6.28
C ALA A 124 -7.33 4.61 6.69
N GLY A 125 -7.03 4.48 7.98
CA GLY A 125 -5.66 4.46 8.51
C GLY A 125 -4.81 3.33 7.94
N MET A 126 -5.34 2.10 7.90
CA MET A 126 -4.64 0.95 7.31
C MET A 126 -4.44 1.07 5.80
N THR A 127 -5.37 1.74 5.10
CA THR A 127 -5.24 2.03 3.67
C THR A 127 -4.17 3.07 3.40
N GLU A 128 -4.09 4.14 4.20
CA GLU A 128 -3.06 5.17 4.09
C GLU A 128 -1.66 4.61 4.40
N LEU A 129 -1.57 3.71 5.39
CA LEU A 129 -0.30 3.05 5.73
C LEU A 129 0.16 2.00 4.71
N GLY A 130 -0.63 1.71 3.66
CA GLY A 130 -0.22 0.80 2.58
C GLY A 130 -0.24 -0.70 2.94
N SER A 131 -1.04 -1.12 3.93
CA SER A 131 -1.13 -2.53 4.38
C SER A 131 0.22 -3.15 4.80
N VAL A 132 0.68 -2.71 5.98
CA VAL A 132 1.87 -3.21 6.67
C VAL A 132 1.76 -4.73 6.90
N THR A 133 2.54 -5.50 6.13
CA THR A 133 2.96 -6.86 6.54
C THR A 133 4.42 -6.91 6.95
N ASP A 134 5.15 -5.81 6.81
CA ASP A 134 6.55 -5.76 7.18
C ASP A 134 6.73 -4.71 8.26
N CYS A 135 6.23 -5.02 9.46
CA CYS A 135 6.68 -4.37 10.70
C CYS A 135 8.08 -4.87 11.10
N THR A 136 9.00 -5.01 10.13
CA THR A 136 10.42 -4.81 10.41
C THR A 136 10.73 -3.33 10.22
N VAL A 137 10.13 -2.50 11.09
CA VAL A 137 10.64 -1.14 11.27
C VAL A 137 11.99 -1.30 11.96
N TYR A 138 13.05 -1.22 11.15
CA TYR A 138 14.45 -1.03 11.51
C TYR A 138 14.70 -0.83 13.02
N CYS A 139 15.05 -1.94 13.69
CA CYS A 139 16.07 -1.89 14.73
C CYS A 139 17.44 -1.89 14.07
#